data_AF-A0A929HZP8-F1
#
_entry.id   AF-A0A929HZP8-F1
#
_cell.length_a   1.000
_cell.length_b   1.000
_cell.length_c   1.000
_cell.angle_alpha   90.00
_cell.angle_beta   90.00
_cell.angle_gamma   90.00
#
_symmetry.space_group_name_H-M   'P 1'
#
loop_
_entity.id
_entity.type
_entity.pdbx_description
1 polymer ?
#
loop_
_entity_poly.entity_id
_entity_poly.type
_entity_poly.pdbx_seq_one_letter_code
_entity_poly.pdbx_strand_id
1 'polypeptide(L)'
;NMASRLEKRGVEIAGYSTPGPQGMSLCKLDHTRKVLMEDYADQVKKADSFLVLACGQGIHTVIDATDGGMVHPGCDTTFGGETVSETQIDEFCSLCGECIVEYTGGLCPLTLCSKGLLNGACGGAENGMCEVDSQRECGWVLIYERLKTLGRLDLMLPYREPKNFAKWSRPRSLQVSPEEATFCSQDGKITISNQD
;
A
#
# COMPACT_ATOMS: atom_id res chain seq x y z
N ASN A 1 -19.02 10.58 -12.45
CA ASN A 1 -17.76 10.57 -11.67
C ASN A 1 -17.88 11.60 -10.53
N MET A 2 -16.84 11.82 -9.71
CA MET A 2 -16.90 12.81 -8.60
C MET A 2 -17.12 14.24 -9.09
N ALA A 3 -16.46 14.65 -10.20
CA ALA A 3 -16.63 15.98 -10.78
C ALA A 3 -18.11 16.33 -11.03
N SER A 4 -18.87 15.44 -11.68
CA SER A 4 -20.30 15.66 -11.92
C SER A 4 -21.15 15.76 -10.65
N ARG A 5 -20.70 15.18 -9.53
CA ARG A 5 -21.39 15.30 -8.22
C ARG A 5 -21.14 16.66 -7.59
N LEU A 6 -19.96 17.23 -7.81
CA LEU A 6 -19.57 18.56 -7.33
C LEU A 6 -20.23 19.67 -8.15
N GLU A 7 -20.29 19.53 -9.47
CA GLU A 7 -21.01 20.47 -10.36
C GLU A 7 -22.48 20.61 -9.95
N LYS A 8 -23.15 19.48 -9.66
CA LYS A 8 -24.54 19.47 -9.16
C LYS A 8 -24.72 20.19 -7.82
N ARG A 9 -23.64 20.41 -7.08
CA ARG A 9 -23.61 21.13 -5.80
C ARG A 9 -23.14 22.57 -5.95
N GLY A 10 -22.95 23.05 -7.19
CA GLY A 10 -22.54 24.42 -7.47
C GLY A 10 -21.04 24.68 -7.36
N VAL A 11 -20.21 23.63 -7.33
CA VAL A 11 -18.75 23.77 -7.36
C VAL A 11 -18.29 23.85 -8.82
N GLU A 12 -17.51 24.88 -9.15
CA GLU A 12 -16.87 25.00 -10.45
C GLU A 12 -15.72 23.99 -10.58
N ILE A 13 -15.66 23.27 -11.70
CA ILE A 13 -14.62 22.27 -11.95
C ILE A 13 -13.61 22.83 -12.96
N ALA A 14 -12.46 23.27 -12.47
CA ALA A 14 -11.34 23.69 -13.32
C ALA A 14 -10.77 22.53 -14.16
N GLY A 15 -10.82 21.30 -13.63
CA GLY A 15 -10.39 20.07 -14.30
C GLY A 15 -10.41 18.87 -13.34
N TYR A 16 -10.22 17.67 -13.88
CA TYR A 16 -9.96 16.47 -13.08
C TYR A 16 -9.05 15.52 -13.86
N SER A 17 -8.31 14.69 -13.13
CA SER A 17 -7.43 13.67 -13.68
C SER A 17 -7.36 12.47 -12.75
N THR A 18 -7.18 11.30 -13.33
CA THR A 18 -6.67 10.12 -12.63
C THR A 18 -5.20 9.96 -13.04
N PRO A 19 -4.26 9.68 -12.11
CA PRO A 19 -2.86 9.50 -12.47
C PRO A 19 -2.72 8.55 -13.67
N GLY A 20 -2.09 9.04 -14.74
CA GLY A 20 -1.99 8.38 -16.04
C GLY A 20 -0.58 8.51 -16.62
N PRO A 21 -0.18 7.70 -17.61
CA PRO A 21 -0.89 6.57 -18.23
C PRO A 21 -1.17 5.40 -17.26
N GLN A 22 -1.88 4.36 -17.72
CA GLN A 22 -2.25 3.20 -16.89
C GLN A 22 -1.06 2.65 -16.09
N GLY A 23 -1.27 2.40 -14.79
CA GLY A 23 -0.22 1.95 -13.87
C GLY A 23 0.50 3.07 -13.11
N MET A 24 0.22 4.34 -13.41
CA MET A 24 0.79 5.46 -12.67
C MET A 24 0.03 5.77 -11.37
N SER A 25 0.74 6.24 -10.34
CA SER A 25 0.17 6.57 -9.03
C SER A 25 0.74 7.87 -8.46
N LEU A 26 0.00 8.48 -7.54
CA LEU A 26 0.46 9.68 -6.81
C LEU A 26 1.60 9.41 -5.83
N CYS A 27 1.97 8.14 -5.59
CA CYS A 27 3.02 7.77 -4.63
C CYS A 27 4.43 8.19 -5.07
N LYS A 28 4.59 8.80 -6.27
CA LYS A 28 5.83 9.41 -6.75
C LYS A 28 5.62 10.91 -6.94
N LEU A 29 6.33 11.73 -6.14
CA LEU A 29 6.22 13.18 -6.19
C LEU A 29 6.53 13.75 -7.58
N ASP A 30 7.62 13.31 -8.22
CA ASP A 30 7.98 13.79 -9.57
C ASP A 30 6.89 13.50 -10.60
N HIS A 31 6.22 12.36 -10.48
CA HIS A 31 5.10 12.06 -11.35
C HIS A 31 3.90 12.97 -11.07
N THR A 32 3.59 13.19 -9.79
CA THR A 32 2.52 14.10 -9.37
C THR A 32 2.78 15.53 -9.85
N ARG A 33 4.04 15.99 -9.78
CA ARG A 33 4.47 17.29 -10.34
C ARG A 33 4.26 17.34 -11.84
N LYS A 34 4.71 16.34 -12.60
CA LYS A 34 4.47 16.31 -14.04
C LYS A 34 2.97 16.42 -14.37
N VAL A 35 2.13 15.63 -13.70
CA VAL A 35 0.68 15.66 -13.95
C VAL A 35 0.09 17.04 -13.65
N LEU A 36 0.41 17.62 -12.50
CA LEU A 36 -0.25 18.86 -12.06
C LEU A 36 0.37 20.12 -12.66
N MET A 37 1.70 20.17 -12.77
CA MET A 37 2.46 21.37 -13.15
C MET A 37 2.80 21.42 -14.64
N GLU A 38 2.67 20.31 -15.36
CA GLU A 38 2.88 20.27 -16.82
C GLU A 38 1.59 19.87 -17.54
N ASP A 39 1.10 18.64 -17.34
CA ASP A 39 0.01 18.08 -18.15
C ASP A 39 -1.34 18.81 -17.92
N TYR A 40 -1.58 19.29 -16.70
CA TYR A 40 -2.80 20.01 -16.29
C TYR A 40 -2.53 21.43 -15.77
N ALA A 41 -1.39 22.03 -16.14
CA ALA A 41 -0.94 23.31 -15.60
C ALA A 41 -1.98 24.44 -15.72
N ASP A 42 -2.72 24.49 -16.83
CA ASP A 42 -3.70 25.56 -17.07
C ASP A 42 -4.98 25.39 -16.25
N GLN A 43 -5.37 24.15 -15.96
CA GLN A 43 -6.47 23.84 -15.03
C GLN A 43 -6.04 24.14 -13.60
N VAL A 44 -4.81 23.76 -13.24
CA VAL A 44 -4.24 24.04 -11.92
C VAL A 44 -4.17 25.54 -11.64
N LYS A 45 -3.75 26.37 -12.60
CA LYS A 45 -3.75 27.84 -12.46
C LYS A 45 -5.14 28.45 -12.20
N LYS A 46 -6.21 27.76 -12.60
CA LYS A 46 -7.60 28.20 -12.42
C LYS A 46 -8.23 27.64 -11.15
N ALA A 47 -7.63 26.63 -10.54
CA ALA A 47 -8.14 25.99 -9.34
C ALA A 47 -7.72 26.80 -8.10
N ASP A 48 -8.66 27.03 -7.20
CA ASP A 48 -8.42 27.58 -5.87
C ASP A 48 -8.06 26.49 -4.84
N SER A 49 -8.42 25.24 -5.13
CA SER A 49 -8.29 24.09 -4.25
C SER A 49 -8.30 22.76 -5.02
N PHE A 50 -7.86 21.69 -4.36
CA PHE A 50 -7.80 20.34 -4.92
C PHE A 50 -8.61 19.38 -4.04
N LEU A 51 -9.50 18.59 -4.65
CA LEU A 51 -10.11 17.43 -4.00
C LEU A 51 -9.36 16.16 -4.42
N VAL A 52 -8.82 15.43 -3.46
CA VAL A 52 -8.00 14.23 -3.73
C VAL A 52 -8.68 12.99 -3.18
N LEU A 53 -8.91 12.02 -4.07
CA LEU A 53 -9.50 10.72 -3.76
C LEU A 53 -8.41 9.65 -3.68
N ALA A 54 -7.48 9.83 -2.74
CA ALA A 54 -6.34 8.94 -2.51
C ALA A 54 -6.06 8.82 -1.01
N CYS A 55 -5.16 7.91 -0.65
CA CYS A 55 -4.70 7.80 0.72
C CYS A 55 -3.91 9.05 1.17
N GLY A 56 -3.61 9.16 2.46
CA GLY A 56 -2.87 10.28 3.03
C GLY A 56 -1.53 10.56 2.32
N GLN A 57 -0.83 9.54 1.81
CA GLN A 57 0.38 9.74 1.02
C GLN A 57 0.10 10.52 -0.28
N GLY A 58 -0.99 10.23 -0.97
CA GLY A 58 -1.41 10.95 -2.17
C GLY A 58 -1.83 12.40 -1.88
N ILE A 59 -2.39 12.66 -0.69
CA ILE A 59 -2.68 14.03 -0.24
C ILE A 59 -1.39 14.82 -0.12
N HIS A 60 -0.39 14.28 0.58
CA HIS A 60 0.90 14.94 0.76
C HIS A 60 1.60 15.23 -0.58
N THR A 61 1.59 14.28 -1.52
CA THR A 61 2.26 14.51 -2.81
C THR A 61 1.58 15.59 -3.65
N VAL A 62 0.27 15.77 -3.55
CA VAL A 62 -0.42 16.90 -4.20
C VAL A 62 -0.08 18.23 -3.53
N ILE A 63 -0.05 18.28 -2.19
CA ILE A 63 0.37 19.48 -1.45
C ILE A 63 1.80 19.88 -1.85
N ASP A 64 2.73 18.93 -1.83
CA ASP A 64 4.14 19.17 -2.15
C ASP A 64 4.37 19.49 -3.64
N ALA A 65 3.58 18.92 -4.54
CA ALA A 65 3.66 19.22 -5.97
C ALA A 65 3.14 20.61 -6.30
N THR A 66 2.22 21.14 -5.49
CA THR A 66 1.57 22.45 -5.66
C THR A 66 2.16 23.52 -4.75
N ASP A 67 3.34 23.28 -4.17
CA ASP A 67 4.05 24.17 -3.26
C ASP A 67 3.17 24.69 -2.09
N GLY A 68 2.36 23.80 -1.50
CA GLY A 68 1.49 24.11 -0.36
C GLY A 68 0.06 24.50 -0.73
N GLY A 69 -0.43 24.10 -1.90
CA GLY A 69 -1.80 24.36 -2.35
C GLY A 69 -2.87 23.83 -1.38
N MET A 70 -4.07 24.41 -1.46
CA MET A 70 -5.20 23.99 -0.61
C MET A 70 -5.74 22.63 -1.07
N VAL A 71 -5.48 21.58 -0.29
CA VAL A 71 -5.89 20.20 -0.62
C VAL A 71 -6.91 19.68 0.39
N HIS A 72 -7.98 19.08 -0.12
CA HIS A 72 -9.05 18.46 0.65
C HIS A 72 -9.03 16.93 0.49
N PRO A 73 -9.01 16.17 1.59
CA PRO A 73 -9.19 14.72 1.53
C PRO A 73 -10.64 14.40 1.15
N GLY A 74 -10.81 13.56 0.13
CA GLY A 74 -12.14 13.12 -0.31
C GLY A 74 -12.51 11.69 0.09
N CYS A 75 -11.59 10.96 0.74
CA CYS A 75 -11.81 9.63 1.30
C CYS A 75 -10.93 9.38 2.53
N ASP A 76 -11.35 8.44 3.38
CA ASP A 76 -10.55 7.98 4.51
C ASP A 76 -9.52 6.94 4.04
N THR A 77 -8.31 7.00 4.61
CA THR A 77 -7.31 5.95 4.40
C THR A 77 -7.63 4.76 5.29
N THR A 78 -8.15 3.69 4.71
CA THR A 78 -8.51 2.46 5.43
C THR A 78 -7.34 1.46 5.49
N PHE A 79 -6.62 1.28 4.38
CA PHE A 79 -5.43 0.42 4.29
C PHE A 79 -4.56 0.80 3.07
N GLY A 80 -3.34 0.27 3.02
CA GLY A 80 -2.48 0.33 1.83
C GLY A 80 -2.81 -0.83 0.90
N GLY A 81 -3.40 -0.55 -0.26
CA GLY A 81 -3.89 -1.57 -1.17
C GLY A 81 -3.22 -1.55 -2.54
N GLU A 82 -3.24 -2.70 -3.19
CA GLU A 82 -2.89 -2.86 -4.60
C GLU A 82 -4.16 -2.86 -5.44
N THR A 83 -4.21 -2.03 -6.48
CA THR A 83 -5.33 -2.02 -7.43
C THR A 83 -5.21 -3.21 -8.36
N VAL A 84 -5.91 -4.31 -8.05
CA VAL A 84 -5.89 -5.54 -8.85
C VAL A 84 -6.84 -5.47 -10.06
N SER A 85 -7.86 -4.62 -10.00
CA SER A 85 -8.72 -4.28 -11.13
C SER A 85 -9.33 -2.88 -10.96
N GLU A 86 -10.09 -2.40 -11.95
CA GLU A 86 -10.79 -1.10 -11.84
C GLU A 86 -11.81 -1.06 -10.69
N THR A 87 -12.27 -2.22 -10.20
CA THR A 87 -13.30 -2.34 -9.17
C THR A 87 -12.83 -3.04 -7.90
N GLN A 88 -11.55 -3.44 -7.83
CA GLN A 88 -11.02 -4.24 -6.74
C GLN A 88 -9.65 -3.71 -6.30
N ILE A 89 -9.53 -3.49 -5.00
CA ILE A 89 -8.28 -3.11 -4.33
C ILE A 89 -8.08 -4.06 -3.16
N ASP A 90 -6.96 -4.78 -3.17
CA ASP A 90 -6.66 -5.81 -2.17
C ASP A 90 -5.51 -5.37 -1.26
N GLU A 91 -5.59 -5.76 0.01
CA GLU A 91 -4.52 -5.53 0.97
C GLU A 91 -3.56 -6.73 0.96
N PHE A 92 -2.30 -6.52 0.55
CA PHE A 92 -1.26 -7.56 0.59
C PHE A 92 -0.18 -7.33 1.65
N CYS A 93 -0.12 -6.14 2.27
CA CYS A 93 0.96 -5.78 3.19
C CYS A 93 0.48 -4.93 4.37
N SER A 94 0.73 -5.40 5.60
CA SER A 94 0.47 -4.63 6.83
C SER A 94 1.56 -3.59 7.15
N LEU A 95 2.59 -3.48 6.31
CA LEU A 95 3.73 -2.58 6.48
C LEU A 95 4.38 -2.72 7.87
N CYS A 96 4.65 -3.96 8.32
CA CYS A 96 5.12 -4.21 9.70
C CYS A 96 6.61 -3.94 9.94
N GLY A 97 7.41 -3.70 8.90
CA GLY A 97 8.86 -3.45 9.03
C GLY A 97 9.71 -4.72 9.19
N GLU A 98 9.11 -5.90 9.10
CA GLU A 98 9.80 -7.18 9.20
C GLU A 98 9.20 -8.14 8.18
N CYS A 99 9.78 -8.23 6.99
CA CYS A 99 9.22 -9.01 5.90
C CYS A 99 9.51 -10.51 6.07
N ILE A 100 8.52 -11.38 5.78
CA ILE A 100 8.70 -12.85 5.76
C ILE A 100 8.18 -13.48 4.47
N VAL A 101 7.80 -12.67 3.48
CA VAL A 101 7.06 -13.18 2.30
C VAL A 101 7.89 -14.12 1.43
N GLU A 102 9.23 -14.03 1.52
CA GLU A 102 10.17 -14.99 0.92
C GLU A 102 9.83 -16.44 1.32
N TYR A 103 9.42 -16.66 2.57
CA TYR A 103 9.12 -18.00 3.11
C TYR A 103 7.67 -18.45 2.87
N THR A 104 6.82 -17.56 2.35
CA THR A 104 5.38 -17.79 2.18
C THR A 104 4.93 -17.59 0.73
N GLY A 105 5.85 -17.74 -0.23
CA GLY A 105 5.53 -17.65 -1.66
C GLY A 105 5.11 -16.25 -2.10
N GLY A 106 5.60 -15.21 -1.44
CA GLY A 106 5.25 -13.82 -1.73
C GLY A 106 3.92 -13.35 -1.12
N LEU A 107 3.21 -14.19 -0.35
CA LEU A 107 1.94 -13.85 0.27
C LEU A 107 2.12 -13.56 1.77
N CYS A 108 1.72 -12.38 2.24
CA CYS A 108 1.87 -12.02 3.65
C CYS A 108 0.86 -12.75 4.54
N PRO A 109 1.28 -13.68 5.43
CA PRO A 109 0.33 -14.39 6.29
C PRO A 109 -0.28 -13.48 7.36
N LEU A 110 0.42 -12.40 7.75
CA LEU A 110 -0.11 -11.42 8.70
C LEU A 110 -1.31 -10.64 8.12
N THR A 111 -1.26 -10.34 6.82
CA THR A 111 -2.34 -9.62 6.13
C THR A 111 -3.47 -10.57 5.73
N LEU A 112 -3.15 -11.71 5.11
CA LEU A 112 -4.14 -12.59 4.49
C LEU A 112 -4.82 -13.55 5.46
N CYS A 113 -4.25 -13.79 6.64
CA CYS A 113 -4.89 -14.58 7.67
C CYS A 113 -5.62 -13.66 8.65
N SER A 114 -6.93 -13.84 8.83
CA SER A 114 -7.73 -13.10 9.81
C SER A 114 -7.25 -13.25 11.27
N LYS A 115 -6.38 -14.24 11.54
CA LYS A 115 -5.76 -14.49 12.85
C LYS A 115 -4.29 -14.07 12.91
N GLY A 116 -3.71 -13.59 11.80
CA GLY A 116 -2.31 -13.15 11.73
C GLY A 116 -1.27 -14.25 12.01
N LEU A 117 -1.59 -15.52 11.78
CA LEU A 117 -0.71 -16.65 12.11
C LEU A 117 0.51 -16.71 11.20
N LEU A 118 1.71 -16.80 11.79
CA LEU A 118 2.98 -16.83 11.06
C LEU A 118 3.48 -18.25 10.70
N ASN A 119 2.97 -19.27 11.39
CA ASN A 119 3.51 -20.64 11.38
C ASN A 119 2.47 -21.70 10.97
N GLY A 120 1.74 -21.46 9.88
CA GLY A 120 0.80 -22.43 9.31
C GLY A 120 -0.68 -22.19 9.65
N ALA A 121 -1.51 -23.06 9.10
CA ALA A 121 -2.97 -22.97 9.18
C ALA A 121 -3.49 -23.24 10.61
N CYS A 122 -4.59 -22.56 10.98
CA CYS A 122 -5.28 -22.77 12.26
C CYS A 122 -6.15 -24.04 12.33
N GLY A 123 -6.30 -24.78 11.24
CA GLY A 123 -7.25 -25.90 11.12
C GLY A 123 -8.69 -25.50 10.82
N GLY A 124 -9.04 -24.21 10.95
CA GLY A 124 -10.38 -23.68 10.70
C GLY A 124 -10.70 -23.35 9.24
N ALA A 125 -10.01 -23.94 8.27
CA ALA A 125 -10.32 -23.70 6.87
C ALA A 125 -11.34 -24.74 6.38
N GLU A 126 -12.41 -24.30 5.73
CA GLU A 126 -13.44 -25.17 5.16
C GLU A 126 -13.59 -24.88 3.67
N ASN A 127 -13.43 -25.91 2.82
CA ASN A 127 -13.49 -25.78 1.35
C ASN A 127 -12.60 -24.65 0.78
N GLY A 128 -11.44 -24.40 1.41
CA GLY A 128 -10.50 -23.34 1.03
C GLY A 128 -10.81 -21.96 1.63
N MET A 129 -11.93 -21.79 2.32
CA MET A 129 -12.39 -20.52 2.91
C MET A 129 -12.04 -20.41 4.40
N CYS A 130 -11.97 -19.18 4.92
CA CYS A 130 -11.66 -18.90 6.32
C CYS A 130 -12.89 -19.10 7.24
N GLU A 131 -12.75 -19.75 8.40
CA GLU A 131 -13.85 -19.83 9.38
C GLU A 131 -14.34 -18.48 9.93
N VAL A 132 -13.47 -17.45 9.92
CA VAL A 132 -13.83 -16.12 10.44
C VAL A 132 -14.72 -15.38 9.44
N ASP A 133 -14.54 -15.65 8.15
CA ASP A 133 -15.23 -14.99 7.06
C ASP A 133 -15.31 -15.96 5.88
N SER A 134 -16.48 -16.58 5.70
CA SER A 134 -16.71 -17.60 4.67
C SER A 134 -16.66 -17.05 3.25
N GLN A 135 -16.62 -15.72 3.06
CA GLN A 135 -16.41 -15.09 1.75
C GLN A 135 -14.92 -14.85 1.45
N ARG A 136 -14.03 -15.09 2.42
CA ARG A 136 -12.59 -14.89 2.28
C ARG A 136 -11.85 -16.21 2.12
N GLU A 137 -11.01 -16.28 1.11
CA GLU A 137 -10.08 -17.40 0.94
C GLU A 137 -9.12 -17.48 2.14
N CYS A 138 -8.83 -18.69 2.60
CA CYS A 138 -7.90 -18.88 3.70
C CYS A 138 -6.48 -18.53 3.25
N GLY A 139 -5.86 -17.52 3.86
CA GLY A 139 -4.50 -17.09 3.52
C GLY A 139 -3.45 -18.22 3.56
N TRP A 140 -3.59 -19.20 4.46
CA TRP A 140 -2.67 -20.35 4.52
C TRP A 140 -2.93 -21.41 3.46
N VAL A 141 -4.16 -21.53 2.96
CA VAL A 141 -4.44 -22.36 1.78
C VAL A 141 -3.81 -21.71 0.55
N LEU A 142 -3.95 -20.38 0.38
CA LEU A 142 -3.32 -19.63 -0.70
C LEU A 142 -1.78 -19.75 -0.69
N ILE A 143 -1.17 -19.61 0.48
CA ILE A 143 0.28 -19.78 0.67
C ILE A 143 0.72 -21.19 0.28
N TYR A 144 0.03 -22.22 0.78
CA TYR A 144 0.36 -23.61 0.50
C TYR A 144 0.29 -23.92 -1.00
N GLU A 145 -0.81 -23.56 -1.67
CA GLU A 145 -0.97 -23.82 -3.11
C GLU A 145 0.09 -23.08 -3.93
N ARG A 146 0.40 -21.82 -3.59
CA ARG A 146 1.46 -21.08 -4.27
C ARG A 146 2.85 -21.69 -4.08
N LEU A 147 3.20 -22.09 -2.86
CA LEU A 147 4.48 -22.76 -2.59
C LEU A 147 4.57 -24.14 -3.26
N LYS A 148 3.45 -24.87 -3.33
CA LYS A 148 3.35 -26.14 -4.06
C LYS A 148 3.61 -25.94 -5.56
N THR A 149 3.00 -24.93 -6.18
CA THR A 149 3.26 -24.57 -7.59
C THR A 149 4.73 -24.19 -7.82
N LEU A 150 5.35 -23.49 -6.86
CA LEU A 150 6.77 -23.12 -6.92
C LEU A 150 7.73 -24.28 -6.61
N GLY A 151 7.25 -25.42 -6.12
CA GLY A 151 8.09 -26.52 -5.65
C GLY A 151 8.90 -26.19 -4.39
N ARG A 152 8.41 -25.29 -3.54
CA ARG A 152 9.10 -24.72 -2.36
C ARG A 152 8.38 -24.97 -1.04
N LEU A 153 7.68 -26.09 -0.90
CA LEU A 153 6.95 -26.45 0.34
C LEU A 153 7.87 -26.62 1.55
N ASP A 154 9.16 -26.88 1.32
CA ASP A 154 10.20 -26.93 2.36
C ASP A 154 10.29 -25.63 3.17
N LEU A 155 9.97 -24.48 2.58
CA LEU A 155 10.00 -23.18 3.25
C LEU A 155 9.00 -23.05 4.40
N MET A 156 7.94 -23.87 4.42
CA MET A 156 6.94 -23.89 5.48
C MET A 156 7.40 -24.61 6.75
N LEU A 157 8.45 -25.43 6.67
CA LEU A 157 8.89 -26.28 7.78
C LEU A 157 9.59 -25.52 8.91
N PRO A 158 10.48 -24.54 8.65
CA PRO A 158 11.19 -23.88 9.73
C PRO A 158 10.30 -22.88 10.46
N TYR A 159 10.42 -22.89 11.79
CA TYR A 159 9.72 -21.97 12.69
C TYR A 159 10.06 -20.50 12.38
N ARG A 160 9.05 -19.64 12.51
CA ARG A 160 9.15 -18.19 12.42
C ARG A 160 8.88 -17.58 13.78
N GLU A 161 9.89 -16.89 14.30
CA GLU A 161 9.78 -16.15 15.54
C GLU A 161 8.63 -15.12 15.49
N PRO A 162 8.01 -14.80 16.64
CA PRO A 162 7.03 -13.72 16.73
C PRO A 162 7.59 -12.41 16.18
N LYS A 163 6.73 -11.61 15.53
CA LYS A 163 7.11 -10.30 15.01
C LYS A 163 7.57 -9.36 16.12
N ASN A 164 8.62 -8.60 15.84
CA ASN A 164 8.99 -7.48 16.69
C ASN A 164 8.13 -6.25 16.36
N PHE A 165 7.08 -6.03 17.15
CA PHE A 165 6.16 -4.91 16.97
C PHE A 165 6.80 -3.53 17.19
N ALA A 166 7.98 -3.44 17.83
CA ALA A 166 8.72 -2.17 17.93
C ALA A 166 9.15 -1.65 16.54
N LYS A 167 9.37 -2.54 15.55
CA LYS A 167 9.64 -2.17 14.15
C LYS A 167 8.42 -1.58 13.43
N TRP A 168 7.22 -1.91 13.90
CA TRP A 168 5.95 -1.40 13.33
C TRP A 168 5.51 -0.06 13.95
N SER A 169 6.14 0.36 15.04
CA SER A 169 5.86 1.64 15.70
C SER A 169 5.98 2.84 14.75
N ARG A 170 5.27 3.93 15.05
CA ARG A 170 5.31 5.19 14.27
C ARG A 170 5.95 6.30 15.13
N PRO A 171 6.70 7.26 14.55
CA PRO A 171 7.08 7.38 13.15
C PRO A 171 8.25 6.47 12.76
N ARG A 172 8.40 6.23 11.45
CA ARG A 172 9.50 5.44 10.86
C ARG A 172 10.13 6.23 9.73
N SER A 173 11.42 6.01 9.48
CA SER A 173 12.11 6.63 8.37
C SER A 173 13.07 5.65 7.70
N LEU A 174 13.24 5.79 6.39
CA LEU A 174 14.25 5.09 5.61
C LEU A 174 15.13 6.13 4.93
N GLN A 175 16.43 6.10 5.22
CA GLN A 175 17.45 6.88 4.50
C GLN A 175 18.17 5.93 3.56
N VAL A 176 18.31 6.30 2.29
CA VAL A 176 18.97 5.48 1.28
C VAL A 176 20.07 6.30 0.62
N SER A 177 21.27 5.72 0.53
CA SER A 177 22.38 6.19 -0.30
C SER A 177 22.76 5.11 -1.32
N PRO A 178 23.65 5.39 -2.27
CA PRO A 178 24.18 4.35 -3.15
C PRO A 178 24.85 3.19 -2.40
N GLU A 179 25.44 3.46 -1.23
CA GLU A 179 26.22 2.50 -0.46
C GLU A 179 25.45 1.81 0.66
N GLU A 180 24.43 2.44 1.24
CA GLU A 180 23.71 1.90 2.38
C GLU A 180 22.23 2.30 2.44
N ALA A 181 21.44 1.53 3.19
CA ALA A 181 20.09 1.86 3.57
C ALA A 181 19.93 1.78 5.10
N THR A 182 19.52 2.88 5.72
CA THR A 182 19.30 2.97 7.17
C THR A 182 17.80 3.11 7.48
N PHE A 183 17.22 2.08 8.08
CA PHE A 183 15.86 2.06 8.59
C PHE A 183 15.82 2.41 10.09
N CYS A 184 14.98 3.39 10.46
CA CYS A 184 14.79 3.83 11.85
C CYS A 184 13.36 3.54 12.31
N SER A 185 13.24 2.94 13.51
CA SER A 185 11.98 2.70 14.22
C SER A 185 12.20 2.77 15.74
N GLN A 186 11.20 2.46 16.57
CA GLN A 186 11.41 2.32 18.02
C GLN A 186 12.33 1.14 18.39
N ASP A 187 12.54 0.18 17.49
CA ASP A 187 13.53 -0.89 17.66
C ASP A 187 14.99 -0.41 17.50
N GLY A 188 15.17 0.86 17.11
CA GLY A 188 16.47 1.46 16.85
C GLY A 188 16.74 1.68 15.36
N LYS A 189 18.02 1.72 15.01
CA LYS A 189 18.51 1.95 13.64
C LYS A 189 19.16 0.68 13.12
N ILE A 190 18.74 0.26 11.92
CA ILE A 190 19.33 -0.86 11.21
C ILE A 190 19.88 -0.31 9.90
N THR A 191 21.18 -0.49 9.68
CA THR A 191 21.87 -0.09 8.45
C THR A 191 22.30 -1.35 7.71
N ILE A 192 21.94 -1.43 6.44
CA ILE A 192 22.31 -2.52 5.53
C ILE A 192 23.18 -1.91 4.43
N SER A 193 24.33 -2.52 4.19
CA SER A 193 25.20 -2.21 3.06
C SER A 193 24.53 -2.67 1.76
N ASN A 194 24.53 -1.82 0.74
CA ASN A 194 24.08 -2.17 -0.61
C ASN A 194 25.21 -2.82 -1.43
N GLN A 195 26.40 -3.02 -0.83
CA GLN A 195 27.59 -3.54 -1.49
C GLN A 195 27.90 -5.00 -1.13
N ASP A 196 27.21 -5.56 -0.15
CA ASP A 196 27.36 -6.94 0.34
C ASP A 196 26.20 -7.84 -0.13
#